data_AF-A0A6N7HVS4-F1
#
_entry.id   AF-A0A6N7HVS4-F1
#
_cell.length_a   1.000
_cell.length_b   1.000
_cell.length_c   1.000
_cell.angle_alpha   90.00
_cell.angle_beta   90.00
_cell.angle_gamma   90.00
#
_symmetry.space_group_name_H-M   'P 1'
#
loop_
_entity.id
_entity.type
_entity.pdbx_description
1 polymer ?
#
loop_
_entity_poly.entity_id
_entity_poly.type
_entity_poly.pdbx_seq_one_letter_code
_entity_poly.pdbx_strand_id
1 'polypeptide(L)'
;MTTKRAGAEQFVPERGGMSRLRTAVQDCQGCGLYRDATQAVFGAGPVPAAVLMVGEQPGDEEDREGEPFVGPAGRLLDRAMDEAKINRDDVYVTNAVKHFKSIPPERGKRRIHRKPSRAEVVACRPWLLAELATVRPELVICLGATAAQSVLGPSFRVSKERGTVREMPGELAKHASEALATVHPSAVLRAPDRREAYQGLLADLRVAASTLSA
;
A
#
# COMPACT_ATOMS: atom_id res chain seq x y z
N MET A 1 27.72 19.72 2.99
CA MET A 1 26.47 20.30 2.49
C MET A 1 25.43 19.20 2.39
N THR A 2 24.52 19.11 3.36
CA THR A 2 23.43 18.13 3.36
C THR A 2 22.40 18.57 2.33
N THR A 3 22.47 18.00 1.12
CA THR A 3 21.41 18.12 0.12
C THR A 3 20.10 17.71 0.77
N LYS A 4 19.21 18.68 0.98
CA LYS A 4 17.81 18.48 1.37
C LYS A 4 17.26 17.47 0.36
N ARG A 5 17.09 16.20 0.76
CA ARG A 5 16.62 15.16 -0.17
C ARG A 5 15.23 15.58 -0.63
N ALA A 6 15.12 16.07 -1.86
CA ALA A 6 13.84 16.27 -2.50
C ALA A 6 13.13 14.91 -2.54
N GLY A 7 11.86 14.87 -2.13
CA GLY A 7 11.06 13.65 -2.20
C GLY A 7 10.82 13.24 -3.64
N ALA A 8 9.81 12.39 -3.83
CA ALA A 8 9.47 11.89 -5.16
C ALA A 8 8.84 12.95 -6.07
N GLU A 9 8.49 14.15 -5.58
CA GLU A 9 7.70 15.14 -6.32
C GLU A 9 8.26 15.45 -7.71
N GLN A 10 9.58 15.64 -7.82
CA GLN A 10 10.24 15.94 -9.09
C GLN A 10 10.28 14.76 -10.09
N PHE A 11 10.04 13.54 -9.62
CA PHE A 11 10.04 12.32 -10.44
C PHE A 11 8.64 11.96 -10.92
N VAL A 12 7.59 12.53 -10.32
CA VAL A 12 6.20 12.27 -10.72
C VAL A 12 5.86 13.11 -11.95
N PRO A 13 5.56 12.50 -13.11
CA PRO A 13 5.17 13.25 -14.30
C PRO A 13 3.79 13.90 -14.12
N GLU A 14 3.65 15.15 -14.55
CA GLU A 14 2.38 15.90 -14.48
C GLU A 14 1.30 15.39 -15.45
N ARG A 15 1.69 14.69 -16.53
CA ARG A 15 0.79 14.25 -17.62
C ARG A 15 1.18 12.88 -18.14
N GLY A 16 0.22 12.13 -18.68
CA GLY A 16 0.46 10.83 -19.34
C GLY A 16 -0.14 9.62 -18.60
N GLY A 17 -0.90 9.87 -17.53
CA GLY A 17 -1.71 8.88 -16.84
C GLY A 17 -0.92 7.70 -16.28
N MET A 18 -1.62 6.60 -16.01
CA MET A 18 -1.08 5.42 -15.33
C MET A 18 0.16 4.83 -16.02
N SER A 19 0.16 4.77 -17.36
CA SER A 19 1.30 4.21 -18.12
C SER A 19 2.59 4.99 -17.89
N ARG A 20 2.50 6.33 -17.88
CA ARG A 20 3.69 7.16 -17.66
C ARG A 20 4.15 7.14 -16.21
N LEU A 21 3.21 7.08 -15.25
CA LEU A 21 3.53 6.90 -13.84
C LEU A 21 4.31 5.59 -13.60
N ARG A 22 3.81 4.48 -14.17
CA ARG A 22 4.45 3.15 -14.09
C ARG A 22 5.86 3.12 -14.67
N THR A 23 6.10 3.90 -15.72
CA THR A 23 7.44 4.02 -16.32
C THR A 23 8.35 4.89 -15.45
N ALA A 24 7.90 6.10 -15.09
CA ALA A 24 8.71 7.09 -14.38
C ALA A 24 9.13 6.67 -12.97
N VAL A 25 8.33 5.85 -12.28
CA VAL A 25 8.68 5.37 -10.93
C VAL A 25 9.97 4.54 -10.90
N GLN A 26 10.33 3.90 -12.01
CA GLN A 26 11.57 3.10 -12.11
C GLN A 26 12.84 3.97 -12.00
N ASP A 27 12.74 5.25 -12.36
CA ASP A 27 13.84 6.22 -12.28
C ASP A 27 13.83 7.04 -10.99
N CYS A 28 12.91 6.75 -10.05
CA CYS A 28 12.70 7.56 -8.87
C CYS A 28 13.85 7.43 -7.85
N GLN A 29 14.54 8.55 -7.60
CA GLN A 29 15.60 8.65 -6.59
C GLN A 29 15.22 9.57 -5.41
N GLY A 30 13.93 9.77 -5.17
CA GLY A 30 13.40 10.66 -4.11
C GLY A 30 13.71 10.23 -2.67
N CYS A 31 14.23 9.01 -2.46
CA CYS A 31 14.74 8.56 -1.16
C CYS A 31 15.92 7.60 -1.36
N GLY A 32 16.51 7.05 -0.29
CA GLY A 32 17.68 6.17 -0.41
C GLY A 32 17.38 4.72 -0.84
N LEU A 33 16.10 4.32 -0.86
CA LEU A 33 15.71 2.91 -0.98
C LEU A 33 15.95 2.31 -2.38
N TYR A 34 15.98 3.13 -3.44
CA TYR A 34 16.23 2.65 -4.80
C TYR A 34 17.61 2.00 -4.98
N ARG A 35 18.57 2.27 -4.06
CA ARG A 35 19.95 1.81 -4.19
C ARG A 35 20.12 0.32 -3.97
N ASP A 36 19.33 -0.25 -3.06
CA ASP A 36 19.45 -1.64 -2.61
C ASP A 36 18.26 -2.51 -3.04
N ALA A 37 17.17 -1.88 -3.49
CA ALA A 37 16.03 -2.56 -4.11
C ALA A 37 16.40 -3.06 -5.51
N THR A 38 15.73 -4.11 -5.99
CA THR A 38 15.97 -4.61 -7.36
C THR A 38 15.35 -3.66 -8.39
N GLN A 39 14.15 -3.15 -8.09
CA GLN A 39 13.37 -2.25 -8.93
C GLN A 39 12.29 -1.57 -8.10
N ALA A 40 11.60 -0.58 -8.68
CA ALA A 40 10.38 -0.06 -8.07
C ALA A 40 9.22 -1.03 -8.34
N VAL A 41 8.42 -1.29 -7.31
CA VAL A 41 7.14 -2.02 -7.44
C VAL A 41 6.02 -1.02 -7.35
N PHE A 42 5.40 -0.75 -8.49
CA PHE A 42 4.25 0.15 -8.60
C PHE A 42 2.94 -0.57 -8.24
N GLY A 43 1.82 0.15 -8.25
CA GLY A 43 0.52 -0.48 -8.08
C GLY A 43 0.07 -1.30 -9.30
N ALA A 44 -0.87 -2.21 -9.08
CA ALA A 44 -1.42 -3.11 -10.10
C ALA A 44 -2.92 -3.30 -9.90
N GLY A 45 -3.64 -3.37 -11.01
CA GLY A 45 -5.10 -3.48 -11.05
C GLY A 45 -5.70 -2.59 -12.14
N PRO A 46 -7.03 -2.54 -12.22
CA PRO A 46 -7.74 -1.76 -13.22
C PRO A 46 -7.64 -0.26 -12.93
N VAL A 47 -7.84 0.54 -13.98
CA VAL A 47 -7.92 2.00 -13.91
C VAL A 47 -9.04 2.42 -14.87
N PRO A 48 -10.19 2.91 -14.36
CA PRO A 48 -10.52 3.14 -12.95
C PRO A 48 -10.73 1.84 -12.14
N ALA A 49 -10.72 1.94 -10.81
CA ALA A 49 -11.08 0.86 -9.89
C ALA A 49 -11.87 1.43 -8.70
N ALA A 50 -12.92 0.74 -8.26
CA ALA A 50 -13.77 1.19 -7.15
C ALA A 50 -13.03 1.20 -5.80
N VAL A 51 -12.09 0.26 -5.64
CA VAL A 51 -11.30 0.10 -4.41
C VAL A 51 -9.83 0.32 -4.69
N LEU A 52 -9.16 1.08 -3.83
CA LEU A 52 -7.70 1.13 -3.79
C LEU A 52 -7.18 0.58 -2.46
N MET A 53 -6.41 -0.50 -2.51
CA MET A 53 -5.75 -1.09 -1.32
C MET A 53 -4.31 -0.61 -1.21
N VAL A 54 -3.92 -0.10 -0.03
CA VAL A 54 -2.56 0.40 0.23
C VAL A 54 -1.88 -0.47 1.28
N GLY A 55 -0.76 -1.10 0.93
CA GLY A 55 0.16 -1.77 1.85
C GLY A 55 1.30 -0.87 2.34
N GLU A 56 2.28 -1.47 3.03
CA GLU A 56 3.43 -0.75 3.57
C GLU A 56 4.50 -0.48 2.49
N GLN A 57 5.07 -1.56 1.95
CA GLN A 57 6.14 -1.56 0.96
C GLN A 57 6.19 -2.94 0.27
N PRO A 58 6.92 -3.11 -0.83
CA PRO A 58 7.12 -4.41 -1.46
C PRO A 58 7.92 -5.33 -0.54
N GLY A 59 7.67 -6.64 -0.60
CA GLY A 59 8.48 -7.67 0.03
C GLY A 59 9.57 -8.20 -0.89
N ASP A 60 10.19 -9.31 -0.49
CA ASP A 60 11.30 -9.94 -1.23
C ASP A 60 10.85 -10.59 -2.54
N GLU A 61 9.64 -11.14 -2.59
CA GLU A 61 9.03 -11.72 -3.81
C GLU A 61 8.59 -10.57 -4.73
N GLU A 62 7.85 -9.60 -4.20
CA GLU A 62 7.36 -8.44 -4.95
C GLU A 62 8.49 -7.64 -5.60
N ASP A 63 9.59 -7.38 -4.89
CA ASP A 63 10.74 -6.65 -5.42
C ASP A 63 11.43 -7.37 -6.58
N ARG A 64 11.44 -8.71 -6.58
CA ARG A 64 12.00 -9.48 -7.70
C ARG A 64 11.04 -9.55 -8.88
N GLU A 65 9.75 -9.68 -8.62
CA GLU A 65 8.73 -9.86 -9.66
C GLU A 65 8.25 -8.54 -10.26
N GLY A 66 8.40 -7.42 -9.55
CA GLY A 66 7.92 -6.12 -10.01
C GLY A 66 6.42 -5.89 -9.77
N GLU A 67 5.74 -6.81 -9.10
CA GLU A 67 4.30 -6.79 -8.86
C GLU A 67 3.95 -6.77 -7.36
N PRO A 68 2.95 -5.98 -6.94
CA PRO A 68 2.58 -5.85 -5.54
C PRO A 68 1.73 -7.04 -5.08
N PHE A 69 1.96 -7.51 -3.86
CA PHE A 69 1.17 -8.58 -3.21
C PHE A 69 1.15 -9.91 -4.00
N VAL A 70 2.29 -10.33 -4.54
CA VAL A 70 2.45 -11.67 -5.15
C VAL A 70 2.85 -12.74 -4.13
N GLY A 71 3.44 -12.32 -3.00
CA GLY A 71 3.93 -13.20 -1.96
C GLY A 71 2.86 -13.83 -1.05
N PRO A 72 3.26 -14.52 0.03
CA PRO A 72 2.34 -15.19 0.95
C PRO A 72 1.27 -14.27 1.56
N ALA A 73 1.62 -13.00 1.80
CA ALA A 73 0.68 -12.00 2.33
C ALA A 73 -0.38 -11.62 1.30
N GLY A 74 -0.01 -11.53 0.02
CA GLY A 74 -0.93 -11.27 -1.07
C GLY A 74 -1.90 -12.42 -1.33
N ARG A 75 -1.40 -13.66 -1.37
CA ARG A 75 -2.26 -14.85 -1.49
C ARG A 75 -3.27 -14.98 -0.33
N LEU A 76 -2.90 -14.51 0.87
CA LEU A 76 -3.84 -14.43 2.00
C LEU A 76 -4.87 -13.31 1.81
N LEU A 77 -4.45 -12.17 1.28
CA LEU A 77 -5.34 -11.05 0.95
C LEU A 77 -6.36 -11.45 -0.11
N ASP A 78 -5.94 -12.11 -1.20
CA ASP A 78 -6.82 -12.56 -2.28
C ASP A 78 -7.92 -13.48 -1.76
N ARG A 79 -7.57 -14.43 -0.89
CA ARG A 79 -8.55 -15.29 -0.23
C ARG A 79 -9.51 -14.51 0.64
N ALA A 80 -9.01 -13.56 1.43
CA ALA A 80 -9.84 -12.76 2.31
C ALA A 80 -10.80 -11.85 1.51
N MET A 81 -10.37 -11.34 0.35
CA MET A 81 -11.22 -10.58 -0.58
C MET A 81 -12.34 -11.44 -1.15
N ASP A 82 -12.01 -12.64 -1.66
CA ASP A 82 -13.01 -13.57 -2.21
C ASP A 82 -14.06 -13.99 -1.16
N GLU A 83 -13.61 -14.28 0.06
CA GLU A 83 -14.50 -14.58 1.19
C GLU A 83 -15.35 -13.37 1.64
N ALA A 84 -14.83 -12.15 1.49
CA ALA A 84 -15.54 -10.91 1.78
C ALA A 84 -16.43 -10.42 0.62
N LYS A 85 -16.39 -11.09 -0.54
CA LYS A 85 -17.10 -10.68 -1.77
C LYS A 85 -16.62 -9.35 -2.34
N ILE A 86 -15.32 -9.06 -2.19
CA ILE A 86 -14.65 -7.98 -2.91
C ILE A 86 -14.05 -8.58 -4.18
N ASN A 87 -14.56 -8.16 -5.34
CA ASN A 87 -14.10 -8.65 -6.63
C ASN A 87 -12.71 -8.08 -6.97
N ARG A 88 -11.76 -8.95 -7.35
CA ARG A 88 -10.37 -8.54 -7.67
C ARG A 88 -10.31 -7.57 -8.85
N ASP A 89 -11.24 -7.67 -9.79
CA ASP A 89 -11.35 -6.81 -10.97
C ASP A 89 -11.84 -5.40 -10.67
N ASP A 90 -12.22 -5.12 -9.42
CA ASP A 90 -12.61 -3.78 -8.96
C ASP A 90 -11.54 -3.15 -8.04
N VAL A 91 -10.38 -3.83 -7.88
CA VAL A 91 -9.36 -3.46 -6.90
C VAL A 91 -8.04 -3.06 -7.59
N TYR A 92 -7.58 -1.84 -7.30
CA TYR A 92 -6.20 -1.44 -7.52
C TYR A 92 -5.39 -1.62 -6.24
N VAL A 93 -4.29 -2.39 -6.27
CA VAL A 93 -3.46 -2.67 -5.09
C VAL A 93 -2.11 -1.98 -5.25
N THR A 94 -1.64 -1.32 -4.19
CA THR A 94 -0.35 -0.64 -4.19
C THR A 94 0.26 -0.57 -2.78
N ASN A 95 1.41 0.08 -2.63
CA ASN A 95 2.09 0.28 -1.34
C ASN A 95 2.39 1.75 -1.07
N ALA A 96 2.46 2.16 0.20
CA ALA A 96 2.84 3.52 0.59
C ALA A 96 4.28 3.89 0.16
N VAL A 97 5.17 2.90 0.07
CA VAL A 97 6.55 3.03 -0.43
C VAL A 97 6.76 2.08 -1.61
N LYS A 98 7.48 2.51 -2.66
CA LYS A 98 7.63 1.76 -3.92
C LYS A 98 8.89 0.90 -4.04
N HIS A 99 9.83 1.01 -3.11
CA HIS A 99 11.08 0.24 -3.13
C HIS A 99 11.19 -0.60 -1.85
N PHE A 100 11.69 -1.82 -1.97
CA PHE A 100 11.82 -2.72 -0.83
C PHE A 100 12.99 -2.32 0.06
N LYS A 101 12.66 -1.93 1.30
CA LYS A 101 13.66 -1.74 2.35
C LYS A 101 13.97 -3.05 3.04
N SER A 102 15.21 -3.50 2.88
CA SER A 102 15.69 -4.72 3.51
C SER A 102 17.09 -4.56 4.11
N ILE A 103 17.49 -5.54 4.91
CA ILE A 103 18.88 -5.74 5.31
C ILE A 103 19.36 -7.10 4.79
N PRO A 104 20.67 -7.24 4.50
CA PRO A 104 21.26 -8.53 4.19
C PRO A 104 20.94 -9.55 5.29
N PRO A 105 20.66 -10.81 4.94
CA PRO A 105 20.43 -11.85 5.93
C PRO A 105 21.73 -12.17 6.69
N GLU A 106 21.60 -12.44 8.00
CA GLU A 106 22.70 -13.01 8.79
C GLU A 106 23.04 -14.44 8.36
N ARG A 107 22.02 -15.20 7.90
CA ARG A 107 22.13 -16.55 7.32
C ARG A 107 21.06 -16.78 6.25
N GLY A 108 21.42 -17.48 5.18
CA GLY A 108 20.52 -17.82 4.06
C GLY A 108 20.49 -16.77 2.93
N LYS A 109 19.55 -16.92 1.98
CA LYS A 109 19.46 -16.06 0.77
C LYS A 109 18.31 -15.04 0.80
N ARG A 110 17.41 -15.12 1.79
CA ARG A 110 16.21 -14.28 1.85
C ARG A 110 16.51 -12.94 2.53
N ARG A 111 16.25 -11.83 1.85
CA ARG A 111 16.42 -10.48 2.42
C ARG A 111 15.42 -10.25 3.56
N ILE A 112 15.87 -9.59 4.63
CA ILE A 112 15.03 -9.36 5.83
C ILE A 112 14.36 -7.99 5.72
N HIS A 113 13.03 -7.99 5.68
CA HIS A 113 12.23 -6.78 5.63
C HIS A 113 12.49 -5.84 6.81
N ARG A 114 12.66 -4.54 6.53
CA ARG A 114 12.74 -3.48 7.54
C ARG A 114 11.69 -2.41 7.27
N LYS A 115 10.97 -2.01 8.31
CA LYS A 115 9.92 -0.99 8.21
C LYS A 115 10.47 0.31 7.60
N PRO A 116 9.78 0.93 6.62
CA PRO A 116 10.10 2.27 6.17
C PRO A 116 10.00 3.28 7.31
N SER A 117 10.93 4.22 7.32
CA SER A 117 10.89 5.40 8.19
C SER A 117 9.80 6.36 7.75
N ARG A 118 9.35 7.24 8.65
CA ARG A 118 8.41 8.30 8.30
C ARG A 118 8.93 9.19 7.18
N ALA A 119 10.24 9.47 7.14
CA ALA A 119 10.85 10.26 6.09
C ALA A 119 10.75 9.57 4.72
N GLU A 120 10.94 8.26 4.65
CA GLU A 120 10.79 7.49 3.39
C GLU A 120 9.33 7.42 2.94
N VAL A 121 8.37 7.26 3.87
CA VAL A 121 6.94 7.30 3.57
C VAL A 121 6.54 8.68 3.02
N VAL A 122 6.98 9.76 3.67
CA VAL A 122 6.72 11.13 3.20
C VAL A 122 7.36 11.37 1.84
N ALA A 123 8.61 10.95 1.63
CA ALA A 123 9.30 11.09 0.36
C ALA A 123 8.60 10.33 -0.77
N CYS A 124 7.98 9.17 -0.50
CA CYS A 124 7.31 8.37 -1.53
C CYS A 124 5.82 8.76 -1.74
N ARG A 125 5.24 9.54 -0.83
CA ARG A 125 3.84 10.00 -0.86
C ARG A 125 3.39 10.58 -2.21
N PRO A 126 4.21 11.36 -2.96
CA PRO A 126 3.81 11.87 -4.27
C PRO A 126 3.34 10.79 -5.25
N TRP A 127 3.91 9.58 -5.22
CA TRP A 127 3.46 8.47 -6.05
C TRP A 127 2.07 7.97 -5.64
N LEU A 128 1.81 7.84 -4.34
CA LEU A 128 0.49 7.44 -3.85
C LEU A 128 -0.59 8.47 -4.20
N LEU A 129 -0.26 9.76 -4.12
CA LEU A 129 -1.15 10.85 -4.54
C LEU A 129 -1.47 10.75 -6.04
N ALA A 130 -0.47 10.51 -6.88
CA ALA A 130 -0.66 10.35 -8.31
C ALA A 130 -1.50 9.11 -8.66
N GLU A 131 -1.31 7.99 -7.95
CA GLU A 131 -2.16 6.81 -8.10
C GLU A 131 -3.59 7.09 -7.70
N LEU A 132 -3.84 7.70 -6.54
CA LEU A 132 -5.19 8.07 -6.10
C LEU A 132 -5.88 9.00 -7.10
N ALA A 133 -5.17 10.03 -7.56
CA ALA A 133 -5.70 10.99 -8.54
C ALA A 133 -6.03 10.34 -9.90
N THR A 134 -5.31 9.28 -10.27
CA THR A 134 -5.50 8.57 -11.54
C THR A 134 -6.57 7.49 -11.44
N VAL A 135 -6.57 6.71 -10.36
CA VAL A 135 -7.51 5.60 -10.12
C VAL A 135 -8.90 6.13 -9.75
N ARG A 136 -8.96 7.19 -8.93
CA ARG A 136 -10.19 7.78 -8.36
C ARG A 136 -11.11 6.74 -7.70
N PRO A 137 -10.62 6.02 -6.69
CA PRO A 137 -11.41 5.00 -6.02
C PRO A 137 -12.52 5.63 -5.15
N GLU A 138 -13.58 4.88 -4.94
CA GLU A 138 -14.65 5.23 -3.99
C GLU A 138 -14.17 4.99 -2.56
N LEU A 139 -13.47 3.87 -2.34
CA LEU A 139 -12.97 3.45 -1.02
C LEU A 139 -11.47 3.13 -1.05
N VAL A 140 -10.73 3.68 -0.06
CA VAL A 140 -9.33 3.34 0.19
C VAL A 140 -9.20 2.40 1.38
N ILE A 141 -8.64 1.21 1.19
CA ILE A 141 -8.40 0.23 2.26
C ILE A 141 -6.92 0.24 2.64
N CYS A 142 -6.64 0.67 3.87
CA CYS A 142 -5.28 0.76 4.41
C CYS A 142 -4.91 -0.55 5.13
N LEU A 143 -3.97 -1.30 4.55
CA LEU A 143 -3.48 -2.56 5.09
C LEU A 143 -2.32 -2.28 6.06
N GLY A 144 -2.63 -2.21 7.35
CA GLY A 144 -1.65 -2.01 8.42
C GLY A 144 -1.28 -0.56 8.72
N ALA A 145 -0.44 -0.40 9.75
CA ALA A 145 -0.19 0.90 10.38
C ALA A 145 0.51 1.90 9.45
N THR A 146 1.49 1.48 8.65
CA THR A 146 2.22 2.40 7.77
C THR A 146 1.32 2.95 6.67
N ALA A 147 0.53 2.09 6.02
CA ALA A 147 -0.46 2.50 5.05
C ALA A 147 -1.49 3.47 5.67
N ALA A 148 -2.07 3.08 6.81
CA ALA A 148 -3.07 3.89 7.50
C ALA A 148 -2.51 5.24 7.94
N GLN A 149 -1.28 5.29 8.48
CA GLN A 149 -0.66 6.56 8.85
C GLN A 149 -0.30 7.43 7.66
N SER A 150 -0.03 6.82 6.50
CA SER A 150 0.16 7.57 5.26
C SER A 150 -1.17 8.17 4.78
N VAL A 151 -2.28 7.45 4.84
CA VAL A 151 -3.56 7.95 4.30
C VAL A 151 -4.33 8.79 5.32
N LEU A 152 -4.53 8.25 6.52
CA LEU A 152 -5.39 8.78 7.59
C LEU A 152 -4.65 9.70 8.58
N GLY A 153 -3.33 9.82 8.46
CA GLY A 153 -2.51 10.72 9.26
C GLY A 153 -1.70 10.04 10.37
N PRO A 154 -0.65 10.72 10.88
CA PRO A 154 0.40 10.11 11.70
C PRO A 154 -0.07 9.63 13.08
N SER A 155 -1.19 10.13 13.58
CA SER A 155 -1.76 9.74 14.87
C SER A 155 -2.59 8.45 14.81
N PHE A 156 -2.93 7.96 13.62
CA PHE A 156 -3.82 6.81 13.44
C PHE A 156 -3.24 5.53 14.05
N ARG A 157 -4.10 4.77 14.75
CA ARG A 157 -3.75 3.51 15.43
C ARG A 157 -4.67 2.37 14.98
N VAL A 158 -4.17 1.54 14.07
CA VAL A 158 -4.88 0.34 13.57
C VAL A 158 -5.41 -0.56 14.70
N SER A 159 -4.66 -0.72 15.79
CA SER A 159 -5.09 -1.56 16.92
C SER A 159 -6.33 -1.05 17.67
N LYS A 160 -6.70 0.22 17.49
CA LYS A 160 -7.85 0.85 18.14
C LYS A 160 -8.96 1.24 17.17
N GLU A 161 -8.60 1.44 15.90
CA GLU A 161 -9.41 2.20 14.95
C GLU A 161 -9.76 1.43 13.68
N ARG A 162 -9.31 0.17 13.56
CA ARG A 162 -9.60 -0.68 12.39
C ARG A 162 -11.08 -1.04 12.26
N GLY A 163 -11.50 -1.37 11.04
CA GLY A 163 -12.86 -1.85 10.75
C GLY A 163 -13.94 -0.77 10.78
N THR A 164 -13.56 0.51 10.84
CA THR A 164 -14.48 1.65 10.77
C THR A 164 -14.20 2.45 9.50
N VAL A 165 -15.26 2.73 8.74
CA VAL A 165 -15.23 3.62 7.57
C VAL A 165 -15.18 5.06 8.05
N ARG A 166 -14.37 5.88 7.38
CA ARG A 166 -14.14 7.28 7.73
C ARG A 166 -13.98 8.10 6.47
N GLU A 167 -14.32 9.38 6.58
CA GLU A 167 -14.01 10.34 5.52
C GLU A 167 -12.50 10.46 5.29
N MET A 168 -12.12 10.60 4.03
CA MET A 168 -10.74 10.84 3.63
C MET A 168 -10.27 12.21 4.13
N PRO A 169 -9.08 12.31 4.76
CA PRO A 169 -8.62 13.58 5.31
C PRO A 169 -7.92 14.47 4.27
N GLY A 170 -8.14 15.78 4.41
CA GLY A 170 -7.36 16.83 3.75
C GLY A 170 -7.38 16.73 2.22
N GLU A 171 -6.22 16.98 1.59
CA GLU A 171 -6.09 16.99 0.13
C GLU A 171 -6.44 15.65 -0.54
N LEU A 172 -6.34 14.53 0.19
CA LEU A 172 -6.68 13.21 -0.36
C LEU A 172 -8.19 13.05 -0.60
N ALA A 173 -9.03 13.83 0.09
CA ALA A 173 -10.49 13.84 -0.10
C ALA A 173 -10.91 14.27 -1.52
N LYS A 174 -9.98 14.89 -2.28
CA LYS A 174 -10.19 15.27 -3.68
C LYS A 174 -10.18 14.07 -4.64
N HIS A 175 -9.71 12.91 -4.17
CA HIS A 175 -9.44 11.74 -5.02
C HIS A 175 -10.19 10.48 -4.58
N ALA A 176 -10.65 10.44 -3.33
CA ALA A 176 -11.48 9.38 -2.77
C ALA A 176 -12.31 9.96 -1.62
N SER A 177 -13.52 9.44 -1.40
CA SER A 177 -14.41 9.95 -0.35
C SER A 177 -14.13 9.30 1.00
N GLU A 178 -13.86 8.00 1.00
CA GLU A 178 -13.80 7.21 2.23
C GLU A 178 -12.54 6.34 2.33
N ALA A 179 -12.19 6.02 3.57
CA ALA A 179 -11.15 5.06 3.89
C ALA A 179 -11.51 4.17 5.07
N LEU A 180 -11.01 2.95 5.03
CA LEU A 180 -11.04 1.99 6.12
C LEU A 180 -9.63 1.44 6.36
N ALA A 181 -9.23 1.29 7.62
CA ALA A 181 -7.98 0.63 7.95
C ALA A 181 -8.21 -0.77 8.51
N THR A 182 -7.28 -1.67 8.24
CA THR A 182 -7.28 -3.02 8.79
C THR A 182 -5.86 -3.51 9.11
N VAL A 183 -5.73 -4.72 9.66
CA VAL A 183 -4.43 -5.35 9.89
C VAL A 183 -3.77 -5.71 8.56
N HIS A 184 -2.45 -5.63 8.50
CA HIS A 184 -1.73 -6.09 7.31
C HIS A 184 -1.81 -7.63 7.21
N PRO A 185 -2.02 -8.24 6.03
CA PRO A 185 -2.07 -9.69 5.85
C PRO A 185 -0.83 -10.44 6.38
N SER A 186 0.36 -9.82 6.26
CA SER A 186 1.59 -10.39 6.85
C SER A 186 1.61 -10.42 8.38
N ALA A 187 0.79 -9.61 9.07
CA ALA A 187 0.62 -9.71 10.52
C ALA A 187 -0.20 -10.94 10.88
N VAL A 188 -1.22 -11.29 10.08
CA VAL A 188 -2.01 -12.53 10.23
C VAL A 188 -1.11 -13.77 10.12
N LEU A 189 -0.20 -13.78 9.14
CA LEU A 189 0.75 -14.88 8.95
C LEU A 189 1.73 -15.06 10.12
N ARG A 190 1.95 -14.02 10.93
CA ARG A 190 2.89 -14.00 12.06
C ARG A 190 2.18 -14.06 13.42
N ALA A 191 0.85 -14.05 13.43
CA ALA A 191 0.07 -14.04 14.66
C ALA A 191 0.19 -15.39 15.39
N PRO A 192 0.26 -15.39 16.74
CA PRO A 192 0.19 -16.63 17.52
C PRO A 192 -1.10 -17.40 17.25
N ASP A 193 -2.24 -16.70 17.26
CA ASP A 193 -3.51 -17.22 16.75
C ASP A 193 -3.81 -16.63 15.36
N ARG A 194 -3.38 -17.37 14.34
CA ARG A 194 -3.61 -17.01 12.94
C ARG A 194 -5.10 -17.04 12.57
N ARG A 195 -5.91 -17.89 13.20
CA ARG A 195 -7.33 -18.01 12.88
C ARG A 195 -8.08 -16.78 13.36
N GLU A 196 -7.87 -16.38 14.60
CA GLU A 196 -8.46 -15.16 15.17
C GLU A 196 -8.05 -13.93 14.36
N ALA A 197 -6.75 -13.77 14.07
CA ALA A 197 -6.25 -12.65 13.28
C ALA A 197 -6.84 -12.60 11.86
N TYR A 198 -7.04 -13.77 11.23
CA TYR A 198 -7.68 -13.86 9.92
C TYR A 198 -9.16 -13.48 9.98
N GLN A 199 -9.90 -13.95 10.98
CA GLN A 199 -11.30 -13.56 11.17
C GLN A 199 -11.45 -12.05 11.40
N GLY A 200 -10.52 -11.46 12.15
CA GLY A 200 -10.45 -10.01 12.29
C GLY A 200 -10.29 -9.31 10.94
N LEU A 201 -9.32 -9.72 10.11
CA LEU A 201 -9.12 -9.15 8.76
C LEU A 201 -10.39 -9.29 7.90
N LEU A 202 -10.98 -10.48 7.88
CA LEU A 202 -12.17 -10.77 7.11
C LEU A 202 -13.38 -9.93 7.54
N ALA A 203 -13.56 -9.71 8.85
CA ALA A 203 -14.63 -8.87 9.38
C ALA A 203 -14.53 -7.42 8.87
N ASP A 204 -13.32 -6.84 8.89
CA ASP A 204 -13.10 -5.48 8.38
C ASP A 204 -13.32 -5.39 6.86
N LEU A 205 -12.91 -6.40 6.09
CA LEU A 205 -13.16 -6.43 4.64
C LEU A 205 -14.65 -6.56 4.32
N ARG A 206 -15.43 -7.25 5.16
CA ARG A 206 -16.90 -7.28 5.02
C ARG A 206 -17.55 -5.93 5.27
N VAL A 207 -17.02 -5.13 6.21
CA VAL A 207 -17.46 -3.73 6.38
C VAL A 207 -17.18 -2.95 5.09
N ALA A 208 -15.97 -3.06 4.54
CA ALA A 208 -15.63 -2.41 3.27
C ALA A 208 -16.54 -2.84 2.10
N ALA A 209 -16.84 -4.14 1.98
CA ALA A 209 -17.73 -4.66 0.94
C ALA A 209 -19.17 -4.10 1.09
N SER A 210 -19.66 -3.96 2.31
CA SER A 210 -20.99 -3.40 2.56
C SER A 210 -21.10 -1.92 2.16
N THR A 211 -20.01 -1.16 2.29
CA THR A 211 -19.94 0.25 1.86
C THR A 211 -20.01 0.42 0.36
N LEU A 212 -19.36 -0.46 -0.41
CA LEU A 212 -19.37 -0.42 -1.88
C LEU A 212 -20.72 -0.83 -2.50
N SER A 213 -21.59 -1.44 -1.70
CA SER A 213 -22.92 -1.91 -2.14
C SER A 213 -24.04 -0.92 -1.77
N ALA A 214 -23.72 0.19 -1.10
CA ALA A 214 -24.67 1.16 -0.57
C ALA A 214 -24.79 2.39 -1.49
#